data_AF-A0A957PN61-F1
#
_entry.id   AF-A0A957PN61-F1
#
_cell.length_a   1.000
_cell.length_b   1.000
_cell.length_c   1.000
_cell.angle_alpha   90.00
_cell.angle_beta   90.00
_cell.angle_gamma   90.00
#
_symmetry.space_group_name_H-M   'P 1'
#
loop_
_entity.id
_entity.type
_entity.pdbx_description
1 polymer ?
#
loop_
_entity_poly.entity_id
_entity_poly.type
_entity_poly.pdbx_seq_one_letter_code
_entity_poly.pdbx_strand_id
1 'polypeptide(L)'
;MQGKSKILGVFLVLLSAFMLSACGGGSTGSTWFNLPSIPLRIQPDGTAKVFGFSLGPNPIVPPATLQQLQAANVQELQVRIGYNGIHVYDNGAELPYIKWDESSVNALGDVLKKLPPEMGVPGDMIAGYLPMLRQYGLGVTLDVPVTAGEAKVDVPRWTGETTVTEEAAGESSLPALSLGGIAFDDSGNASLSGVSLPGVTLPPNVMSILKSLGAENLQVKTQPNGLDLNLNGQQLPSIAYDSSSLDQAMKVAGAFLGDSPTTSMLDDIVPQLQGADL
;
A
#
# COMPACT_ATOMS: atom_id res chain seq x y z
N MET A 1 30.14 -45.25 -30.48
CA MET A 1 30.06 -43.86 -30.98
C MET A 1 28.80 -43.21 -30.44
N GLN A 2 28.94 -41.95 -30.00
CA GLN A 2 27.91 -40.91 -29.96
C GLN A 2 26.62 -41.19 -29.16
N GLY A 3 26.57 -40.68 -27.91
CA GLY A 3 25.31 -40.64 -27.16
C GLY A 3 25.33 -39.90 -25.81
N LYS A 4 26.50 -39.53 -25.27
CA LYS A 4 26.60 -38.90 -23.94
C LYS A 4 27.02 -37.42 -23.90
N SER A 5 27.42 -36.84 -25.03
CA SER A 5 27.93 -35.44 -25.05
C SER A 5 26.83 -34.38 -25.25
N LYS A 6 25.67 -34.72 -25.83
CA LYS A 6 24.62 -33.73 -26.12
C LYS A 6 23.71 -33.40 -24.91
N ILE A 7 23.52 -34.34 -23.99
CA ILE A 7 22.68 -34.12 -22.80
C ILE A 7 23.40 -33.24 -21.77
N LEU A 8 24.72 -33.40 -21.62
CA LEU A 8 25.51 -32.57 -20.71
C LEU A 8 25.57 -31.11 -21.16
N GLY A 9 25.64 -30.86 -22.48
CA GLY A 9 25.60 -29.50 -23.04
C GLY A 9 24.26 -28.81 -22.86
N VAL A 10 23.14 -29.53 -23.00
CA VAL A 10 21.79 -28.97 -22.77
C VAL A 10 21.56 -28.67 -21.29
N PHE A 11 22.02 -29.52 -20.38
CA PHE A 11 21.93 -29.26 -18.93
C PHE A 11 22.77 -28.07 -18.50
N LEU A 12 23.98 -27.89 -19.07
CA LEU A 12 24.84 -26.75 -18.77
C LEU A 12 24.26 -25.43 -19.28
N VAL A 13 23.62 -25.43 -20.47
CA VAL A 13 22.96 -24.24 -21.02
C VAL A 13 21.72 -23.87 -20.20
N LEU A 14 20.91 -24.84 -19.77
CA LEU A 14 19.77 -24.60 -18.87
C LEU A 14 20.20 -24.11 -17.49
N LEU A 15 21.30 -24.64 -16.93
CA LEU A 15 21.84 -24.19 -15.65
C LEU A 15 22.43 -22.77 -15.75
N SER A 16 23.07 -22.42 -16.87
CA SER A 16 23.55 -21.05 -17.12
C SER A 16 22.43 -20.06 -17.41
N ALA A 17 21.33 -20.49 -18.04
CA ALA A 17 20.14 -19.65 -18.20
C ALA A 17 19.43 -19.39 -16.85
N PHE A 18 19.45 -20.36 -15.93
CA PHE A 18 18.91 -20.21 -14.57
C PHE A 18 19.81 -19.37 -13.65
N MET A 19 21.12 -19.35 -13.90
CA MET A 19 22.08 -18.54 -13.12
C MET A 19 22.20 -17.10 -13.65
N LEU A 20 21.90 -16.85 -14.93
CA LEU A 20 21.87 -15.49 -15.50
C LEU A 20 20.57 -14.72 -15.21
N SER A 21 19.52 -15.38 -14.72
CA SER A 21 18.35 -14.71 -14.11
C SER A 21 18.52 -14.42 -12.62
N ALA A 22 19.64 -14.83 -12.00
CA ALA A 22 19.88 -14.70 -10.56
C ALA A 22 20.98 -13.69 -10.19
N CYS A 23 21.37 -12.82 -11.13
CA CYS A 23 22.30 -11.72 -10.87
C CYS A 23 21.84 -10.43 -11.56
N GLY A 24 20.64 -10.00 -11.22
CA GLY A 24 20.21 -8.61 -11.30
C GLY A 24 19.72 -8.22 -9.92
N GLY A 25 20.10 -7.05 -9.41
CA GLY A 25 19.51 -6.47 -8.19
C GLY A 25 18.04 -6.13 -8.45
N GLY A 26 17.20 -7.17 -8.46
CA GLY A 26 15.81 -7.12 -8.88
C GLY A 26 14.87 -7.44 -7.72
N SER A 27 13.81 -6.65 -7.60
CA SER A 27 12.69 -6.83 -6.67
C SER A 27 11.82 -8.06 -6.98
N THR A 28 12.29 -9.01 -7.79
CA THR A 28 11.54 -10.16 -8.33
C THR A 28 11.65 -11.40 -7.46
N GLY A 29 11.29 -11.28 -6.18
CA GLY A 29 10.95 -12.45 -5.38
C GLY A 29 9.44 -12.68 -5.36
N SER A 30 9.04 -13.86 -4.90
CA SER A 30 7.64 -14.23 -4.75
C SER A 30 7.41 -14.75 -3.34
N THR A 31 6.27 -14.42 -2.77
CA THR A 31 5.79 -15.06 -1.54
C THR A 31 5.79 -16.58 -1.71
N TRP A 32 6.47 -17.30 -0.81
CA TRP A 32 6.65 -18.75 -0.92
C TRP A 32 5.37 -19.52 -0.66
N PHE A 33 4.59 -19.07 0.31
CA PHE A 33 3.32 -19.68 0.64
C PHE A 33 2.28 -18.60 0.88
N ASN A 34 1.14 -18.74 0.22
CA ASN A 34 0.09 -17.75 0.27
C ASN A 34 -1.12 -18.29 1.02
N LEU A 35 -1.34 -17.78 2.24
CA LEU A 35 -2.42 -18.27 3.08
C LEU A 35 -3.77 -17.71 2.60
N PRO A 36 -4.86 -18.49 2.72
CA PRO A 36 -6.21 -17.95 2.56
C PRO A 36 -6.40 -16.76 3.50
N SER A 37 -7.13 -15.73 3.04
CA SER A 37 -7.46 -14.61 3.90
C SER A 37 -8.32 -15.06 5.07
N ILE A 38 -8.08 -14.45 6.23
CA ILE A 38 -8.95 -14.57 7.39
C ILE A 38 -10.16 -13.65 7.17
N PRO A 39 -11.40 -14.17 7.09
CA PRO A 39 -12.59 -13.35 6.90
C PRO A 39 -13.01 -12.69 8.22
N LEU A 40 -13.00 -11.36 8.23
CA LEU A 40 -13.58 -10.46 9.21
C LEU A 40 -14.94 -9.99 8.72
N ARG A 41 -16.01 -10.59 9.23
CA ARG A 41 -17.38 -10.16 8.91
C ARG A 41 -17.79 -9.00 9.78
N ILE A 42 -17.96 -7.83 9.18
CA ILE A 42 -18.49 -6.66 9.86
C ILE A 42 -20.01 -6.83 10.00
N GLN A 43 -20.50 -6.55 11.20
CA GLN A 43 -21.91 -6.52 11.51
C GLN A 43 -22.48 -5.11 11.31
N PRO A 44 -23.80 -4.94 11.16
CA PRO A 44 -24.41 -3.63 11.00
C PRO A 44 -24.14 -2.64 12.14
N ASP A 45 -23.75 -3.13 13.32
CA ASP A 45 -23.35 -2.33 14.48
C ASP A 45 -21.86 -1.96 14.51
N GLY A 46 -21.10 -2.34 13.47
CA GLY A 46 -19.65 -2.09 13.35
C GLY A 46 -18.76 -3.08 14.10
N THR A 47 -19.33 -4.04 14.83
CA THR A 47 -18.57 -5.13 15.46
C THR A 47 -18.15 -6.18 14.41
N ALA A 48 -17.19 -7.05 14.73
CA ALA A 48 -16.69 -8.05 13.78
C ALA A 48 -16.76 -9.47 14.30
N LYS A 49 -16.94 -10.40 13.35
CA LYS A 49 -16.86 -11.84 13.56
C LYS A 49 -15.78 -12.47 12.69
N VAL A 50 -15.01 -13.38 13.27
CA VAL A 50 -14.05 -14.23 12.55
C VAL A 50 -14.46 -15.68 12.73
N PHE A 51 -14.66 -16.39 11.62
CA PHE A 51 -15.12 -17.80 11.64
C PHE A 51 -16.35 -18.06 12.53
N GLY A 52 -17.24 -17.06 12.66
CA GLY A 52 -18.44 -17.13 13.50
C GLY A 52 -18.27 -16.67 14.95
N PHE A 53 -17.04 -16.40 15.39
CA PHE A 53 -16.74 -15.90 16.73
C PHE A 53 -16.65 -14.39 16.75
N SER A 54 -17.35 -13.74 17.69
CA SER A 54 -17.27 -12.29 17.88
C SER A 54 -15.90 -11.88 18.44
N LEU A 55 -15.29 -10.85 17.88
CA LEU A 55 -13.98 -10.32 18.33
C LEU A 55 -14.07 -9.41 19.57
N GLY A 56 -15.28 -9.09 20.00
CA GLY A 56 -15.53 -8.26 21.18
C GLY A 56 -16.87 -7.52 21.06
N PRO A 57 -17.27 -6.81 22.12
CA PRO A 57 -18.49 -6.01 22.12
C PRO A 57 -18.31 -4.64 21.46
N ASN A 58 -17.07 -4.21 21.22
CA ASN A 58 -16.78 -2.88 20.71
C ASN A 58 -16.75 -2.89 19.17
N PRO A 59 -17.33 -1.87 18.51
CA PRO A 59 -17.18 -1.69 17.08
C PRO A 59 -15.69 -1.58 16.71
N ILE A 60 -15.25 -2.39 15.74
CA ILE A 60 -13.90 -2.26 15.17
C ILE A 60 -13.88 -1.37 13.93
N VAL A 61 -15.04 -1.23 13.27
CA VAL A 61 -15.28 -0.25 12.22
C VAL A 61 -16.30 0.75 12.76
N PRO A 62 -15.95 2.05 12.88
CA PRO A 62 -16.90 3.06 13.31
C PRO A 62 -18.12 3.13 12.37
N PRO A 63 -19.34 3.38 12.87
CA PRO A 63 -20.53 3.45 12.03
C PRO A 63 -20.45 4.44 10.87
N ALA A 64 -19.79 5.59 11.07
CA ALA A 64 -19.55 6.55 10.00
C ALA A 64 -18.67 5.98 8.89
N THR A 65 -17.57 5.29 9.25
CA THR A 65 -16.71 4.58 8.30
C THR A 65 -17.47 3.48 7.56
N LEU A 66 -18.33 2.73 8.27
CA LEU A 66 -19.18 1.71 7.65
C LEU A 66 -20.13 2.32 6.60
N GLN A 67 -20.74 3.47 6.91
CA GLN A 67 -21.59 4.19 5.95
C GLN A 67 -20.81 4.70 4.74
N GLN A 68 -19.58 5.18 4.93
CA GLN A 68 -18.72 5.62 3.83
C GLN A 68 -18.33 4.45 2.92
N LEU A 69 -17.99 3.29 3.49
CA LEU A 69 -17.73 2.07 2.73
C LEU A 69 -18.97 1.64 1.93
N GLN A 70 -20.15 1.66 2.55
CA GLN A 70 -21.41 1.37 1.86
C GLN A 70 -21.74 2.38 0.75
N ALA A 71 -21.49 3.68 0.98
CA ALA A 71 -21.69 4.72 -0.03
C ALA A 71 -20.75 4.57 -1.24
N ALA A 72 -19.55 4.03 -1.03
CA ALA A 72 -18.63 3.63 -2.09
C ALA A 72 -18.97 2.26 -2.73
N ASN A 73 -20.08 1.60 -2.32
CA ASN A 73 -20.44 0.23 -2.70
C ASN A 73 -19.30 -0.79 -2.45
N VAL A 74 -18.52 -0.57 -1.38
CA VAL A 74 -17.48 -1.49 -0.93
C VAL A 74 -18.14 -2.62 -0.15
N GLN A 75 -18.05 -3.84 -0.67
CA GLN A 75 -18.61 -5.04 -0.05
C GLN A 75 -17.52 -6.00 0.45
N GLU A 76 -16.32 -5.94 -0.14
CA GLU A 76 -15.13 -6.66 0.30
C GLU A 76 -13.91 -5.74 0.26
N LEU A 77 -13.22 -5.55 1.39
CA LEU A 77 -11.85 -5.03 1.41
C LEU A 77 -10.87 -6.13 1.78
N GLN A 78 -9.93 -6.43 0.92
CA GLN A 78 -8.94 -7.47 1.18
C GLN A 78 -7.54 -6.84 1.31
N VAL A 79 -6.91 -7.00 2.47
CA VAL A 79 -5.51 -6.60 2.69
C VAL A 79 -4.63 -7.84 2.61
N ARG A 80 -3.61 -7.78 1.75
CA ARG A 80 -2.63 -8.85 1.53
C ARG A 80 -1.24 -8.31 1.82
N ILE A 81 -0.51 -8.99 2.69
CA ILE A 81 0.90 -8.69 2.96
C ILE A 81 1.72 -9.83 2.37
N GLY A 82 2.79 -9.50 1.65
CA GLY A 82 3.66 -10.49 1.05
C GLY A 82 5.00 -9.92 0.59
N TYR A 83 5.63 -10.58 -0.37
CA TYR A 83 7.01 -10.30 -0.77
C TYR A 83 7.17 -8.91 -1.36
N ASN A 84 6.24 -8.51 -2.24
CA ASN A 84 6.32 -7.26 -3.00
C ASN A 84 5.70 -6.07 -2.26
N GLY A 85 4.84 -6.31 -1.27
CA GLY A 85 4.21 -5.21 -0.56
C GLY A 85 3.07 -5.56 0.37
N ILE A 86 2.33 -4.51 0.72
CA ILE A 86 1.00 -4.55 1.33
C ILE A 86 0.01 -4.10 0.27
N HIS A 87 -0.72 -5.05 -0.31
CA HIS A 87 -1.76 -4.83 -1.31
C HIS A 87 -3.11 -4.68 -0.63
N VAL A 88 -3.93 -3.79 -1.18
CA VAL A 88 -5.33 -3.62 -0.78
C VAL A 88 -6.18 -3.81 -2.02
N TYR A 89 -7.24 -4.60 -1.90
CA TYR A 89 -8.20 -4.83 -2.96
C TYR A 89 -9.58 -4.38 -2.47
N ASP A 90 -10.29 -3.66 -3.32
CA ASP A 90 -11.70 -3.31 -3.15
C ASP A 90 -12.53 -4.11 -4.16
N ASN A 91 -13.42 -4.96 -3.65
CA ASN A 91 -14.27 -5.81 -4.48
C ASN A 91 -13.50 -6.64 -5.53
N GLY A 92 -12.23 -6.97 -5.23
CA GLY A 92 -11.32 -7.71 -6.11
C GLY A 92 -10.51 -6.85 -7.09
N ALA A 93 -10.79 -5.54 -7.20
CA ALA A 93 -9.97 -4.60 -7.94
C ALA A 93 -8.81 -4.10 -7.05
N GLU A 94 -7.61 -3.95 -7.62
CA GLU A 94 -6.44 -3.49 -6.88
C GLU A 94 -6.50 -1.97 -6.63
N LEU A 95 -6.14 -1.57 -5.42
CA LEU A 95 -5.86 -0.19 -5.04
C LEU A 95 -4.34 0.06 -5.06
N PRO A 96 -3.89 1.32 -5.07
CA PRO A 96 -2.48 1.64 -4.87
C PRO A 96 -1.95 0.94 -3.63
N TYR A 97 -0.79 0.32 -3.77
CA TYR A 97 -0.25 -0.55 -2.73
C TYR A 97 1.07 -0.04 -2.19
N ILE A 98 1.42 -0.47 -0.98
CA ILE A 98 2.70 -0.15 -0.38
C ILE A 98 3.72 -1.14 -0.95
N LYS A 99 4.58 -0.67 -1.84
CA LYS A 99 5.67 -1.45 -2.42
C LYS A 99 6.88 -1.42 -1.51
N TRP A 100 7.50 -2.58 -1.33
CA TRP A 100 8.71 -2.67 -0.54
C TRP A 100 9.77 -3.61 -1.13
N ASP A 101 11.01 -3.41 -0.69
CA ASP A 101 12.11 -4.32 -0.88
C ASP A 101 12.78 -4.64 0.49
N GLU A 102 13.90 -5.36 0.47
CA GLU A 102 14.59 -5.73 1.71
C GLU A 102 15.09 -4.52 2.49
N SER A 103 15.65 -3.54 1.80
CA SER A 103 16.15 -2.31 2.41
C SER A 103 15.01 -1.51 3.02
N SER A 104 13.93 -1.30 2.27
CA SER A 104 12.80 -0.48 2.71
C SER A 104 11.99 -1.15 3.82
N VAL A 105 11.94 -2.49 3.87
CA VAL A 105 11.33 -3.22 5.00
C VAL A 105 12.18 -3.16 6.26
N ASN A 106 13.50 -3.22 6.15
CA ASN A 106 14.38 -2.98 7.30
C ASN A 106 14.18 -1.56 7.83
N ALA A 107 14.11 -0.58 6.93
CA ALA A 107 13.81 0.80 7.26
C ALA A 107 12.44 0.95 7.96
N LEU A 108 11.40 0.29 7.45
CA LEU A 108 10.08 0.25 8.07
C LEU A 108 10.14 -0.39 9.47
N GLY A 109 10.89 -1.48 9.64
CA GLY A 109 11.09 -2.12 10.94
C GLY A 109 11.69 -1.17 11.97
N ASP A 110 12.65 -0.34 11.58
CA ASP A 110 13.26 0.65 12.48
C ASP A 110 12.33 1.83 12.78
N VAL A 111 11.46 2.20 11.84
CA VAL A 111 10.37 3.16 12.07
C VAL A 111 9.37 2.61 13.07
N LEU A 112 8.94 1.36 12.90
CA LEU A 112 7.95 0.70 13.76
C LEU A 112 8.43 0.59 15.21
N LYS A 113 9.71 0.29 15.45
CA LYS A 113 10.30 0.22 16.80
C LYS A 113 10.33 1.57 17.53
N LYS A 114 10.27 2.68 16.79
CA LYS A 114 10.29 4.04 17.33
C LYS A 114 8.90 4.63 17.53
N LEU A 115 7.84 3.89 17.16
CA LEU A 115 6.48 4.37 17.33
C LEU A 115 6.14 4.49 18.83
N PRO A 116 5.48 5.58 19.25
CA PRO A 116 5.08 5.74 20.64
C PRO A 116 4.10 4.65 21.11
N PRO A 117 4.28 4.10 22.32
CA PRO A 117 3.36 3.13 22.89
C PRO A 117 1.92 3.64 23.00
N GLU A 118 1.72 4.96 23.14
CA GLU A 118 0.39 5.56 23.26
C GLU A 118 -0.48 5.38 22.00
N MET A 119 0.12 5.03 20.85
CA MET A 119 -0.63 4.71 19.65
C MET A 119 -1.28 3.33 19.71
N GLY A 120 -1.00 2.52 20.74
CA GLY A 120 -1.57 1.19 20.90
C GLY A 120 -1.13 0.18 19.82
N VAL A 121 -0.14 0.54 19.01
CA VAL A 121 0.45 -0.33 17.99
C VAL A 121 1.66 -1.03 18.60
N PRO A 122 1.70 -2.38 18.60
CA PRO A 122 2.85 -3.13 19.11
C PRO A 122 4.00 -3.13 18.08
N GLY A 123 4.60 -1.95 17.86
CA GLY A 123 5.58 -1.69 16.79
C GLY A 123 6.76 -2.65 16.78
N ASP A 124 7.39 -2.90 17.94
CA ASP A 124 8.48 -3.86 18.08
C ASP A 124 8.09 -5.28 17.66
N MET A 125 6.89 -5.71 18.06
CA MET A 125 6.37 -7.02 17.70
C MET A 125 6.15 -7.13 16.20
N ILE A 126 5.53 -6.11 15.58
CA ILE A 126 5.28 -6.08 14.13
C ILE A 126 6.61 -6.09 13.37
N ALA A 127 7.57 -5.26 13.80
CA ALA A 127 8.91 -5.21 13.20
C ALA A 127 9.61 -6.58 13.22
N GLY A 128 9.45 -7.33 14.32
CA GLY A 128 9.98 -8.70 14.43
C GLY A 128 9.37 -9.70 13.46
N TYR A 129 8.12 -9.48 13.02
CA TYR A 129 7.42 -10.36 12.07
C TYR A 129 7.58 -9.95 10.61
N LEU A 130 7.99 -8.71 10.29
CA LEU A 130 8.10 -8.22 8.91
C LEU A 130 8.89 -9.16 7.96
N PRO A 131 10.07 -9.70 8.32
CA PRO A 131 10.79 -10.61 7.43
C PRO A 131 10.00 -11.89 7.13
N MET A 132 9.26 -12.39 8.12
CA MET A 132 8.39 -13.56 7.97
C MET A 132 7.19 -13.23 7.08
N LEU A 133 6.55 -12.08 7.28
CA LEU A 133 5.40 -11.63 6.47
C LEU A 133 5.75 -11.45 4.98
N ARG A 134 7.01 -11.16 4.65
CA ARG A 134 7.46 -11.15 3.25
C ARG A 134 7.67 -12.53 2.64
N GLN A 135 7.96 -13.53 3.46
CA GLN A 135 8.14 -14.90 3.00
C GLN A 135 6.80 -15.66 2.94
N TYR A 136 5.93 -15.40 3.91
CA TYR A 136 4.63 -16.05 4.07
C TYR A 136 3.52 -15.01 3.93
N GLY A 137 2.80 -15.09 2.82
CA GLY A 137 1.74 -14.17 2.49
C GLY A 137 0.57 -14.37 3.43
N LEU A 138 0.16 -13.29 4.09
CA LEU A 138 -1.02 -13.26 4.94
C LEU A 138 -2.09 -12.38 4.30
N GLY A 139 -3.34 -12.78 4.49
CA GLY A 139 -4.48 -12.03 4.03
C GLY A 139 -5.51 -11.84 5.13
N VAL A 140 -6.17 -10.69 5.11
CA VAL A 140 -7.36 -10.41 5.88
C VAL A 140 -8.39 -9.87 4.92
N THR A 141 -9.60 -10.42 4.97
CA THR A 141 -10.74 -9.94 4.17
C THR A 141 -11.76 -9.33 5.11
N LEU A 142 -12.11 -8.08 4.91
CA LEU A 142 -13.18 -7.38 5.58
C LEU A 142 -14.47 -7.51 4.74
N ASP A 143 -15.42 -8.33 5.20
CA ASP A 143 -16.73 -8.44 4.57
C ASP A 143 -17.63 -7.31 5.12
N VAL A 144 -17.99 -6.37 4.27
CA VAL A 144 -18.86 -5.24 4.59
C VAL A 144 -20.32 -5.62 4.31
N PRO A 145 -21.27 -5.32 5.23
CA PRO A 145 -22.69 -5.54 4.98
C PRO A 145 -23.19 -4.81 3.73
N VAL A 146 -23.80 -5.57 2.82
CA VAL A 146 -24.44 -5.05 1.62
C VAL A 146 -25.58 -4.10 1.99
N THR A 147 -25.65 -2.95 1.33
CA THR A 147 -26.73 -1.98 1.52
C THR A 147 -28.06 -2.57 1.07
N ALA A 148 -29.15 -2.26 1.78
CA ALA A 148 -30.48 -2.73 1.39
C ALA A 148 -30.85 -2.27 -0.02
N GLY A 149 -31.12 -3.23 -0.92
CA GLY A 149 -31.46 -2.96 -2.32
C GLY A 149 -30.29 -3.07 -3.29
N GLU A 150 -29.05 -3.22 -2.81
CA GLU A 150 -27.89 -3.49 -3.66
C GLU A 150 -27.71 -4.99 -3.90
N ALA A 151 -27.24 -5.33 -5.10
CA ALA A 151 -26.85 -6.70 -5.41
C ALA A 151 -25.49 -7.01 -4.79
N LYS A 152 -25.32 -8.26 -4.34
CA LYS A 152 -24.01 -8.73 -3.90
C LYS A 152 -23.02 -8.72 -5.07
N VAL A 153 -21.87 -8.10 -4.90
CA VAL A 153 -20.78 -8.14 -5.89
C VAL A 153 -20.17 -9.55 -5.91
N ASP A 154 -19.94 -10.08 -7.11
CA ASP A 154 -19.19 -11.31 -7.30
C ASP A 154 -17.70 -10.99 -7.31
N VAL A 155 -17.05 -11.18 -6.16
CA VAL A 155 -15.62 -10.90 -6.01
C VAL A 155 -14.83 -12.14 -6.41
N PRO A 156 -13.96 -12.05 -7.44
CA PRO A 156 -13.17 -13.19 -7.87
C PRO A 156 -12.22 -13.63 -6.75
N ARG A 157 -11.98 -14.94 -6.67
CA ARG A 157 -10.97 -15.48 -5.76
C ARG A 157 -9.61 -14.90 -6.12
N TRP A 158 -8.92 -14.32 -5.14
CA TRP A 158 -7.58 -13.82 -5.32
C TRP A 158 -6.59 -14.92 -5.78
N THR A 159 -5.77 -14.58 -6.78
CA THR A 159 -4.92 -15.52 -7.51
C THR A 159 -3.43 -15.31 -7.26
N GLY A 160 -3.04 -14.25 -6.55
CA GLY A 160 -1.64 -13.95 -6.20
C GLY A 160 -1.38 -12.45 -6.16
N GLU A 161 -0.19 -12.07 -5.70
CA GLU A 161 0.25 -10.68 -5.74
C GLU A 161 0.23 -10.16 -7.18
N THR A 162 -0.43 -9.03 -7.34
CA THR A 162 -0.45 -8.26 -8.58
C THR A 162 0.62 -7.18 -8.49
N THR A 163 1.18 -6.79 -9.61
CA THR A 163 2.10 -5.65 -9.69
C THR A 163 1.49 -4.64 -10.63
N VAL A 164 1.68 -3.36 -10.34
CA VAL A 164 1.26 -2.29 -11.25
C VAL A 164 1.79 -2.52 -12.64
N THR A 165 0.96 -2.22 -13.62
CA THR A 165 1.40 -2.23 -15.01
C THR A 165 2.24 -0.99 -15.25
N GLU A 166 3.46 -1.15 -15.78
CA GLU A 166 4.29 0.01 -16.13
C GLU A 166 3.62 0.78 -17.28
N GLU A 167 3.33 2.05 -17.02
CA GLU A 167 2.72 2.99 -17.95
C GLU A 167 3.72 4.11 -18.23
N ALA A 168 3.85 4.47 -19.51
CA ALA A 168 4.68 5.61 -19.87
C ALA A 168 4.08 6.90 -19.28
N ALA A 169 4.95 7.82 -18.86
CA ALA A 169 4.52 9.17 -18.51
C ALA A 169 3.83 9.82 -19.73
N GLY A 170 2.54 10.16 -19.59
CA GLY A 170 1.78 10.83 -20.65
C GLY A 170 2.34 12.21 -20.98
N GLU A 171 2.08 12.73 -22.17
CA GLU A 171 2.61 14.03 -22.63
C GLU A 171 2.18 15.21 -21.72
N SER A 172 1.08 15.07 -21.00
CA SER A 172 0.55 16.05 -20.03
C SER A 172 0.93 15.78 -18.58
N SER A 173 1.71 14.73 -18.30
CA SER A 173 2.11 14.39 -16.93
C SER A 173 3.08 15.43 -16.36
N LEU A 174 2.97 15.70 -15.07
CA LEU A 174 3.94 16.56 -14.39
C LEU A 174 5.34 15.92 -14.46
N PRO A 175 6.41 16.72 -14.64
CA PRO A 175 7.77 16.21 -14.52
C PRO A 175 8.00 15.62 -13.13
N ALA A 176 9.02 14.76 -12.99
CA ALA A 176 9.31 14.07 -11.73
C ALA A 176 9.50 15.11 -10.64
N LEU A 177 8.54 15.14 -9.71
CA LEU A 177 8.47 16.10 -8.64
C LEU A 177 9.22 15.50 -7.46
N SER A 178 10.37 16.07 -7.16
CA SER A 178 11.13 15.74 -5.95
C SER A 178 10.90 16.84 -4.93
N LEU A 179 9.94 16.63 -4.03
CA LEU A 179 9.72 17.50 -2.88
C LEU A 179 10.76 17.15 -1.81
N GLY A 180 11.91 17.83 -1.86
CA GLY A 180 12.98 17.68 -0.88
C GLY A 180 12.83 18.67 0.27
N GLY A 181 12.89 18.19 1.50
CA GLY A 181 12.95 19.07 2.69
C GLY A 181 11.63 19.76 3.01
N ILE A 182 10.53 19.01 2.96
CA ILE A 182 9.30 19.46 3.59
C ILE A 182 9.55 19.50 5.10
N ALA A 183 9.54 20.70 5.67
CA ALA A 183 9.66 20.93 7.10
C ALA A 183 8.30 21.28 7.68
N PHE A 184 8.00 20.75 8.87
CA PHE A 184 6.77 21.01 9.58
C PHE A 184 7.07 21.80 10.86
N ASP A 185 6.33 22.87 11.10
CA ASP A 185 6.42 23.61 12.36
C ASP A 185 5.70 22.86 13.50
N ASP A 186 5.77 23.42 14.71
CA ASP A 186 5.10 22.83 15.89
C ASP A 186 3.57 22.80 15.79
N SER A 187 2.99 23.57 14.87
CA SER A 187 1.56 23.57 14.57
C SER A 187 1.19 22.63 13.43
N GLY A 188 2.17 21.90 12.86
CA GLY A 188 1.98 20.96 11.76
C GLY A 188 1.84 21.62 10.38
N ASN A 189 2.12 22.92 10.26
CA ASN A 189 2.08 23.60 8.95
C ASN A 189 3.32 23.22 8.15
N ALA A 190 3.10 22.84 6.88
CA ALA A 190 4.18 22.47 5.99
C ALA A 190 4.87 23.70 5.38
N SER A 191 6.18 23.58 5.15
CA SER A 191 6.97 24.51 4.36
C SER A 191 7.94 23.74 3.46
N LEU A 192 8.17 24.25 2.26
CA LEU A 192 9.15 23.72 1.31
C LEU A 192 10.24 24.76 1.11
N SER A 193 11.48 24.39 1.47
CA SER A 193 12.63 25.30 1.36
C SER A 193 12.42 26.68 2.03
N GLY A 194 11.67 26.70 3.14
CA GLY A 194 11.35 27.93 3.90
C GLY A 194 10.13 28.71 3.40
N VAL A 195 9.46 28.24 2.34
CA VAL A 195 8.20 28.83 1.86
C VAL A 195 7.03 28.03 2.42
N SER A 196 6.09 28.70 3.09
CA SER A 196 4.89 28.05 3.62
C SER A 196 4.03 27.46 2.49
N LEU A 197 3.51 26.24 2.70
CA LEU A 197 2.56 25.58 1.83
C LEU A 197 1.15 25.72 2.43
N PRO A 198 0.41 26.79 2.09
CA PRO A 198 -0.91 27.02 2.67
C PRO A 198 -1.87 25.88 2.32
N GLY A 199 -2.64 25.42 3.30
CA GLY A 199 -3.60 24.31 3.15
C GLY A 199 -3.02 22.91 3.38
N VAL A 200 -1.70 22.79 3.59
CA VAL A 200 -1.06 21.51 3.97
C VAL A 200 -0.73 21.54 5.46
N THR A 201 -1.62 20.98 6.28
CA THR A 201 -1.43 20.80 7.71
C THR A 201 -1.49 19.31 8.05
N LEU A 202 -0.47 18.81 8.76
CA LEU A 202 -0.46 17.42 9.18
C LEU A 202 -1.37 17.18 10.40
N PRO A 203 -2.12 16.07 10.42
CA PRO A 203 -2.86 15.66 11.61
C PRO A 203 -1.94 15.47 12.83
N PRO A 204 -2.40 15.76 14.06
CA PRO A 204 -1.57 15.66 15.27
C PRO A 204 -0.93 14.29 15.51
N ASN A 205 -1.63 13.21 15.16
CA ASN A 205 -1.11 11.85 15.24
C ASN A 205 0.07 11.63 14.27
N VAL A 206 -0.02 12.17 13.05
CA VAL A 206 1.09 12.12 12.08
C VAL A 206 2.27 12.96 12.58
N MET A 207 2.00 14.13 13.17
CA MET A 207 3.06 14.93 13.75
C MET A 207 3.77 14.24 14.91
N SER A 208 3.02 13.55 15.77
CA SER A 208 3.58 12.73 16.86
C SER A 208 4.51 11.66 16.30
N ILE A 209 4.06 10.92 15.28
CA ILE A 209 4.87 9.92 14.58
C ILE A 209 6.16 10.55 14.05
N LEU A 210 6.07 11.63 13.26
CA LEU A 210 7.27 12.28 12.68
C LEU A 210 8.25 12.75 13.76
N LYS A 211 7.75 13.34 14.86
CA LYS A 211 8.58 13.76 16.00
C LYS A 211 9.27 12.56 16.67
N SER A 212 8.55 11.47 16.92
CA SER A 212 9.10 10.25 17.52
C SER A 212 10.11 9.54 16.62
N LEU A 213 9.97 9.69 15.31
CA LEU A 213 10.93 9.20 14.33
C LEU A 213 12.18 10.08 14.22
N GLY A 214 12.17 11.28 14.82
CA GLY A 214 13.22 12.28 14.63
C GLY A 214 13.29 12.72 13.17
N ALA A 215 12.14 12.87 12.52
CA ALA A 215 12.06 13.28 11.12
C ALA A 215 12.55 14.72 10.95
N GLU A 216 13.75 14.88 10.39
CA GLU A 216 14.31 16.19 10.01
C GLU A 216 14.02 16.49 8.53
N ASN A 217 13.98 15.44 7.71
CA ASN A 217 13.81 15.55 6.27
C ASN A 217 12.91 14.42 5.77
N LEU A 218 11.70 14.78 5.32
CA LEU A 218 10.86 13.90 4.51
C LEU A 218 11.00 14.33 3.05
N GLN A 219 11.33 13.37 2.18
CA GLN A 219 11.33 13.57 0.73
C GLN A 219 10.24 12.71 0.12
N VAL A 220 9.47 13.32 -0.76
CA VAL A 220 8.49 12.64 -1.61
C VAL A 220 8.93 12.84 -3.04
N LYS A 221 9.16 11.75 -3.76
CA LYS A 221 9.57 11.79 -5.16
C LYS A 221 8.53 11.05 -6.00
N THR A 222 7.90 11.76 -6.93
CA THR A 222 7.06 11.12 -7.93
C THR A 222 7.94 10.47 -9.00
N GLN A 223 7.54 9.27 -9.41
CA GLN A 223 8.15 8.52 -10.51
C GLN A 223 7.03 7.86 -11.32
N PRO A 224 7.30 7.38 -12.54
CA PRO A 224 6.32 6.58 -13.27
C PRO A 224 5.82 5.44 -12.39
N ASN A 225 4.49 5.38 -12.23
CA ASN A 225 3.78 4.34 -11.48
C ASN A 225 4.14 4.27 -9.99
N GLY A 226 4.64 5.36 -9.40
CA GLY A 226 4.93 5.36 -7.96
C GLY A 226 5.25 6.68 -7.28
N LEU A 227 5.25 6.63 -5.95
CA LEU A 227 5.74 7.65 -5.03
C LEU A 227 6.82 7.03 -4.14
N ASP A 228 8.07 7.47 -4.31
CA ASP A 228 9.14 7.14 -3.39
C ASP A 228 9.10 8.05 -2.16
N LEU A 229 9.32 7.43 -1.00
CA LEU A 229 9.36 8.11 0.29
C LEU A 229 10.75 7.93 0.91
N ASN A 230 11.41 9.02 1.28
CA ASN A 230 12.66 8.95 2.02
C ASN A 230 12.54 9.75 3.31
N LEU A 231 13.01 9.16 4.42
CA LEU A 231 13.06 9.79 5.72
C LEU A 231 14.51 9.88 6.18
N ASN A 232 15.02 11.09 6.40
CA ASN A 232 16.41 11.35 6.82
C ASN A 232 17.44 10.65 5.90
N GLY A 233 17.17 10.59 4.60
CA GLY A 233 18.02 9.93 3.61
C GLY A 233 17.85 8.42 3.50
N GLN A 234 17.03 7.79 4.37
CA GLN A 234 16.71 6.37 4.30
C GLN A 234 15.44 6.14 3.47
N GLN A 235 15.51 5.26 2.46
CA GLN A 235 14.36 4.89 1.65
C GLN A 235 13.35 4.10 2.51
N LEU A 236 12.12 4.58 2.54
CA LEU A 236 10.96 3.90 3.12
C LEU A 236 10.23 3.10 2.03
N PRO A 237 9.27 2.22 2.42
CA PRO A 237 8.35 1.67 1.45
C PRO A 237 7.71 2.76 0.60
N SER A 238 7.57 2.48 -0.69
CA SER A 238 6.99 3.39 -1.69
C SER A 238 5.51 3.08 -1.88
N ILE A 239 4.79 3.98 -2.54
CA ILE A 239 3.44 3.70 -3.04
C ILE A 239 3.58 3.36 -4.53
N ALA A 240 3.05 2.23 -4.94
CA ALA A 240 2.96 1.85 -6.35
C ALA A 240 1.52 2.02 -6.84
N TYR A 241 1.37 2.58 -8.04
CA TYR A 241 0.07 2.78 -8.68
C TYR A 241 0.16 2.69 -10.21
N ASP A 242 -0.95 2.37 -10.84
CA ASP A 242 -1.24 2.55 -12.28
C ASP A 242 -2.61 3.23 -12.44
N SER A 243 -2.98 3.60 -13.67
CA SER A 243 -4.28 4.20 -13.95
C SER A 243 -5.46 3.44 -13.34
N SER A 244 -5.49 2.11 -13.50
CA SER A 244 -6.62 1.31 -12.99
C SER A 244 -6.72 1.39 -11.48
N SER A 245 -5.59 1.31 -10.77
CA SER A 245 -5.57 1.40 -9.31
C SER A 245 -5.94 2.80 -8.81
N LEU A 246 -5.50 3.86 -9.50
CA LEU A 246 -5.83 5.24 -9.13
C LEU A 246 -7.31 5.54 -9.36
N ASP A 247 -7.90 5.11 -10.48
CA ASP A 247 -9.34 5.24 -10.74
C ASP A 247 -10.15 4.53 -9.63
N GLN A 248 -9.73 3.32 -9.24
CA GLN A 248 -10.36 2.60 -8.12
C GLN A 248 -10.21 3.35 -6.79
N ALA A 249 -9.03 3.90 -6.51
CA ALA A 249 -8.79 4.69 -5.31
C ALA A 249 -9.66 5.94 -5.26
N MET A 250 -9.85 6.63 -6.38
CA MET A 250 -10.69 7.84 -6.46
C MET A 250 -12.16 7.52 -6.18
N LYS A 251 -12.68 6.39 -6.67
CA LYS A 251 -14.05 5.93 -6.36
C LYS A 251 -14.25 5.71 -4.86
N VAL A 252 -13.30 5.05 -4.20
CA VAL A 252 -13.38 4.81 -2.76
C VAL A 252 -13.20 6.11 -1.99
N ALA A 253 -12.17 6.90 -2.32
CA ALA A 253 -11.82 8.13 -1.61
C ALA A 253 -12.94 9.18 -1.64
N GLY A 254 -13.68 9.29 -2.75
CA GLY A 254 -14.81 10.21 -2.88
C GLY A 254 -15.84 10.06 -1.75
N ALA A 255 -16.13 8.83 -1.32
CA ALA A 255 -17.06 8.59 -0.21
C ALA A 255 -16.53 9.02 1.17
N PHE A 256 -15.20 9.04 1.34
CA PHE A 256 -14.57 9.46 2.59
C PHE A 256 -14.35 10.97 2.68
N LEU A 257 -14.08 11.61 1.55
CA LEU A 257 -13.71 13.01 1.49
C LEU A 257 -14.91 13.94 1.23
N GLY A 258 -15.99 13.43 0.64
CA GLY A 258 -17.17 14.22 0.28
C GLY A 258 -16.86 15.41 -0.63
N ASP A 259 -17.74 16.41 -0.65
CA ASP A 259 -17.50 17.67 -1.39
C ASP A 259 -16.57 18.58 -0.58
N SER A 260 -15.27 18.31 -0.62
CA SER A 260 -14.25 19.10 0.07
C SER A 260 -13.27 19.74 -0.91
N PRO A 261 -12.57 20.83 -0.54
CA PRO A 261 -11.47 21.35 -1.35
C PRO A 261 -10.39 20.29 -1.64
N THR A 262 -10.29 19.26 -0.80
CA THR A 262 -9.39 18.13 -0.97
C THR A 262 -9.80 17.22 -2.12
N THR A 263 -11.09 16.99 -2.36
CA THR A 263 -11.53 16.19 -3.52
C THR A 263 -11.22 16.90 -4.82
N SER A 264 -11.53 18.20 -4.93
CA SER A 264 -11.17 18.99 -6.12
C SER A 264 -9.66 19.00 -6.38
N MET A 265 -8.85 19.08 -5.33
CA MET A 265 -7.39 19.01 -5.45
C MET A 265 -6.92 17.64 -5.94
N LEU A 266 -7.54 16.55 -5.50
CA LEU A 266 -7.20 15.21 -5.97
C LEU A 266 -7.62 15.01 -7.44
N ASP A 267 -8.80 15.49 -7.83
CA ASP A 267 -9.28 15.45 -9.21
C ASP A 267 -8.32 16.19 -10.16
N ASP A 268 -7.70 17.28 -9.70
CA ASP A 268 -6.73 18.04 -10.48
C ASP A 268 -5.34 17.39 -10.52
N ILE A 269 -4.89 16.76 -9.43
CA ILE A 269 -3.50 16.26 -9.27
C ILE A 269 -3.35 14.82 -9.75
N VAL A 270 -4.31 13.93 -9.46
CA VAL A 270 -4.17 12.50 -9.74
C VAL A 270 -3.97 12.22 -11.24
N PRO A 271 -4.70 12.84 -12.18
CA PRO A 271 -4.44 12.68 -13.61
C PRO A 271 -3.09 13.24 -14.08
N GLN A 272 -2.43 14.06 -13.26
CA GLN A 272 -1.13 14.64 -13.58
C GLN A 272 0.04 13.81 -13.05
N LEU A 273 -0.23 12.75 -12.27
CA LEU A 273 0.80 11.83 -11.79
C LEU A 273 1.42 11.05 -12.96
N GLN A 274 2.69 10.66 -12.80
CA GLN A 274 3.36 9.89 -13.84
C GLN A 274 2.93 8.43 -13.78
N GLY A 275 2.54 7.86 -14.93
CA GLY A 275 1.89 6.54 -14.95
C GLY A 275 0.46 6.60 -14.42
N ALA A 276 -0.20 7.76 -14.58
CA ALA A 276 -1.64 7.93 -14.50
C ALA A 276 -2.10 8.46 -15.87
N ASP A 277 -2.51 7.57 -16.76
CA ASP A 277 -3.27 7.89 -17.97
C ASP A 277 -4.77 7.81 -17.64
N LEU A 278 -5.32 8.92 -17.10
CA LEU A 278 -6.69 9.05 -16.59
C LEU A 278 -7.48 10.14 -17.35
#